data_AF-A0A0Q5FZB3-F1
#
_entry.id   AF-A0A0Q5FZB3-F1
#
_cell.length_a   1.000
_cell.length_b   1.000
_cell.length_c   1.000
_cell.angle_alpha   90.00
_cell.angle_beta   90.00
_cell.angle_gamma   90.00
#
_symmetry.space_group_name_H-M   'P 1'
#
loop_
_entity.id
_entity.type
_entity.pdbx_description
1 polymer ?
#
loop_
_entity_poly.entity_id
_entity_poly.type
_entity_poly.pdbx_seq_one_letter_code
_entity_poly.pdbx_strand_id
1 'polypeptide(L)'
;MAEQNKNVDQSAPSGSVDEPAAGWKPTAAAKSKATTFRWIAVVLWVIAIAAEAVGIFWLLRQRVYVGEDGTLVRDPDTGLLEEQGVTAQFPQWAFITLLVLLVVIAALAITGSILWKKANRLDPARKSETLRFFVQNQLGAIIAIIAFLPLIILIFLNKDMDKGQKATAGIVGIALAVLATVIGVDFTPPSVEQYTADQSAVIQLLGKDEVVWVDGGAVYHVCDEVSDIQTGSEKRTGTTAEAVEAGKSRLTLKFASELKACGLAVPENADEIEDALREIQGGAVDTLLPAPVWADPTDAPIEVEDAAPSE
;
A
#
# COMPACT_ATOMS: atom_id res chain seq x y z
N MET A 1 -57.27 -36.76 20.37
CA MET A 1 -57.10 -35.69 19.37
C MET A 1 -56.48 -34.55 20.14
N ALA A 2 -55.16 -34.44 20.03
CA ALA A 2 -54.31 -33.74 20.98
C ALA A 2 -54.15 -32.25 20.63
N GLU A 3 -54.18 -31.45 21.69
CA GLU A 3 -53.53 -30.17 21.94
C GLU A 3 -53.64 -29.01 20.95
N GLN A 4 -54.38 -28.02 21.42
CA GLN A 4 -54.15 -26.59 21.18
C GLN A 4 -52.68 -26.25 21.44
N ASN A 5 -52.04 -25.50 20.54
CA ASN A 5 -50.92 -24.67 20.95
C ASN A 5 -51.06 -23.23 20.44
N LYS A 6 -51.11 -22.34 21.43
CA LYS A 6 -51.11 -20.89 21.37
C LYS A 6 -49.92 -20.38 20.56
N ASN A 7 -50.16 -19.50 19.60
CA ASN A 7 -49.15 -18.55 19.15
C ASN A 7 -49.29 -17.31 20.05
N VAL A 8 -48.47 -17.25 21.11
CA VAL A 8 -48.32 -16.08 21.98
C VAL A 8 -46.86 -15.66 21.91
N ASP A 9 -46.67 -14.48 21.31
CA ASP A 9 -45.79 -13.38 21.72
C ASP A 9 -44.48 -13.71 22.46
N GLN A 10 -43.33 -13.40 21.83
CA GLN A 10 -42.10 -13.05 22.54
C GLN A 10 -41.33 -11.95 21.81
N SER A 11 -41.27 -10.80 22.49
CA SER A 11 -40.38 -9.68 22.32
C SER A 11 -38.89 -10.09 22.27
N ALA A 12 -38.06 -9.27 21.61
CA ALA A 12 -36.58 -9.29 21.50
C ALA A 12 -35.83 -9.40 22.86
N PRO A 13 -34.47 -9.42 22.98
CA PRO A 13 -33.38 -9.32 21.97
C PRO A 13 -32.17 -10.29 22.20
N SER A 14 -31.25 -10.40 21.23
CA SER A 14 -29.80 -10.68 21.44
C SER A 14 -29.10 -10.67 20.07
N GLY A 15 -27.99 -9.98 19.83
CA GLY A 15 -26.90 -9.68 20.74
C GLY A 15 -25.77 -10.69 20.51
N SER A 16 -24.72 -10.22 19.82
CA SER A 16 -23.35 -10.72 19.76
C SER A 16 -23.04 -12.11 19.19
N VAL A 17 -22.30 -12.11 18.08
CA VAL A 17 -21.13 -13.00 17.91
C VAL A 17 -19.95 -12.11 17.49
N ASP A 18 -19.07 -11.86 18.47
CA ASP A 18 -17.66 -11.49 18.36
C ASP A 18 -17.27 -10.36 17.39
N GLU A 19 -17.50 -9.10 17.79
CA GLU A 19 -16.76 -7.94 17.28
C GLU A 19 -15.71 -7.57 18.35
N PRO A 20 -14.40 -7.58 18.05
CA PRO A 20 -13.40 -7.11 19.02
C PRO A 20 -13.63 -5.61 19.29
N ALA A 21 -13.24 -5.18 20.49
CA ALA A 21 -13.39 -3.83 21.04
C ALA A 21 -13.15 -2.71 20.01
N ALA A 22 -13.87 -1.59 20.17
CA ALA A 22 -13.98 -0.44 19.26
C ALA A 22 -12.65 0.06 18.68
N GLY A 23 -12.14 -0.64 17.66
CA GLY A 23 -10.92 -0.25 16.95
C GLY A 23 -11.19 0.90 16.00
N TRP A 24 -10.13 1.66 15.72
CA TRP A 24 -10.15 2.79 14.79
C TRP A 24 -10.93 2.48 13.50
N LYS A 25 -11.79 3.40 13.08
CA LYS A 25 -12.59 3.28 11.85
C LYS A 25 -12.28 4.47 10.93
N PRO A 26 -12.11 4.22 9.62
CA PRO A 26 -11.93 5.31 8.68
C PRO A 26 -13.20 6.14 8.57
N THR A 27 -13.04 7.43 8.26
CA THR A 27 -14.17 8.29 7.90
C THR A 27 -14.90 7.72 6.66
N ALA A 28 -16.18 8.07 6.49
CA ALA A 28 -16.93 7.65 5.30
C ALA A 28 -16.27 8.13 3.99
N ALA A 29 -15.69 9.32 4.02
CA ALA A 29 -14.98 9.89 2.88
C ALA A 29 -13.64 9.16 2.61
N ALA A 30 -12.85 8.87 3.64
CA ALA A 30 -11.63 8.06 3.52
C ALA A 30 -11.93 6.67 2.95
N LYS A 31 -12.97 5.99 3.45
CA LYS A 31 -13.41 4.68 2.97
C LYS A 31 -13.87 4.69 1.50
N SER A 32 -14.60 5.73 1.11
CA SER A 32 -15.02 5.93 -0.28
C SER A 32 -13.82 6.17 -1.21
N LYS A 33 -12.90 7.06 -0.82
CA LYS A 33 -11.64 7.34 -1.53
C LYS A 33 -10.78 6.08 -1.66
N ALA A 34 -10.63 5.31 -0.59
CA ALA A 34 -9.89 4.04 -0.60
C ALA A 34 -10.47 3.05 -1.61
N THR A 35 -11.80 2.86 -1.58
CA THR A 35 -12.51 1.99 -2.54
C THR A 35 -12.27 2.44 -3.99
N THR A 36 -12.35 3.74 -4.25
CA THR A 36 -12.11 4.32 -5.58
C THR A 36 -10.68 4.06 -6.05
N PHE A 37 -9.68 4.32 -5.21
CA PHE A 37 -8.28 4.05 -5.53
C PHE A 37 -8.00 2.57 -5.79
N ARG A 38 -8.60 1.66 -5.02
CA ARG A 38 -8.48 0.21 -5.27
C ARG A 38 -9.03 -0.18 -6.63
N TRP A 39 -10.22 0.31 -6.99
CA TRP A 39 -10.81 0.02 -8.29
C TRP A 39 -9.96 0.55 -9.45
N ILE A 40 -9.47 1.79 -9.36
CA ILE A 40 -8.59 2.36 -10.38
C ILE A 40 -7.30 1.53 -10.49
N ALA A 41 -6.68 1.18 -9.35
CA ALA A 41 -5.48 0.36 -9.32
C ALA A 41 -5.70 -1.01 -9.99
N VAL A 42 -6.79 -1.70 -9.66
CA VAL A 42 -7.16 -2.98 -10.28
C VAL A 42 -7.36 -2.83 -11.78
N VAL A 43 -8.04 -1.78 -12.24
CA VAL A 43 -8.23 -1.52 -13.68
C VAL A 43 -6.89 -1.31 -14.38
N LEU A 44 -5.99 -0.50 -13.81
CA LEU A 44 -4.65 -0.27 -14.37
C LEU A 44 -3.85 -1.57 -14.47
N TRP A 45 -3.92 -2.42 -13.45
CA TRP A 45 -3.27 -3.73 -13.44
C TRP A 45 -3.85 -4.70 -14.47
N VAL A 46 -5.18 -4.74 -14.61
CA VAL A 46 -5.83 -5.55 -15.64
C VAL A 46 -5.40 -5.09 -17.04
N ILE A 47 -5.32 -3.78 -17.28
CA ILE A 47 -4.81 -3.25 -18.55
C ILE A 47 -3.33 -3.63 -18.76
N ALA A 48 -2.51 -3.58 -17.71
CA ALA A 48 -1.10 -3.99 -17.79
C ALA A 48 -0.96 -5.47 -18.16
N ILE A 49 -1.73 -6.36 -17.53
CA ILE A 49 -1.75 -7.80 -17.83
C ILE A 49 -2.30 -8.07 -19.24
N ALA A 50 -3.32 -7.31 -19.67
CA ALA A 50 -3.83 -7.43 -21.04
C ALA A 50 -2.77 -6.98 -22.07
N ALA A 51 -2.04 -5.90 -21.80
CA ALA A 51 -0.93 -5.45 -22.62
C ALA A 51 0.20 -6.49 -22.67
N GLU A 52 0.52 -7.13 -21.54
CA GLU A 52 1.44 -8.27 -21.48
C GLU A 52 0.96 -9.42 -22.38
N ALA A 53 -0.31 -9.80 -22.28
CA ALA A 53 -0.90 -10.85 -23.10
C ALA A 53 -0.83 -10.52 -24.60
N VAL A 54 -1.05 -9.26 -25.01
CA VAL A 54 -0.85 -8.81 -26.39
C VAL A 54 0.63 -8.94 -26.79
N GLY A 55 1.56 -8.56 -25.90
CA GLY A 55 2.99 -8.78 -26.08
C GLY A 55 3.30 -10.25 -26.38
N ILE A 56 2.79 -11.16 -25.56
CA ILE A 56 3.05 -12.60 -25.65
C ILE A 56 2.40 -13.24 -26.88
N PHE A 57 1.10 -13.05 -27.05
CA PHE A 57 0.31 -13.81 -28.02
C PHE A 57 0.31 -13.20 -29.42
N TRP A 58 0.63 -11.92 -29.56
CA TRP A 58 0.64 -11.23 -30.84
C TRP A 58 2.01 -10.66 -31.20
N LEU A 59 2.63 -9.87 -30.32
CA LEU A 59 3.86 -9.14 -30.67
C LEU A 59 5.07 -10.07 -30.82
N LEU A 60 5.28 -10.99 -29.88
CA LEU A 60 6.40 -11.95 -29.94
C LEU A 60 6.27 -12.98 -31.09
N ARG A 61 5.13 -13.05 -31.77
CA ARG A 61 4.91 -13.92 -32.93
C ARG A 61 5.17 -13.24 -34.28
N GLN A 62 5.52 -11.95 -34.28
CA GLN A 62 5.84 -11.24 -35.51
C GLN A 62 7.16 -11.74 -36.09
N ARG A 63 7.16 -12.03 -37.38
CA ARG A 63 8.33 -12.53 -38.12
C ARG A 63 8.36 -11.93 -39.52
N VAL A 64 9.56 -11.61 -39.98
CA VAL A 64 9.84 -11.24 -41.36
C VAL A 64 10.86 -12.23 -41.90
N TYR A 65 10.63 -12.72 -43.10
CA TYR A 65 11.54 -13.63 -43.77
C TYR A 65 12.56 -12.83 -44.57
N VAL A 66 13.85 -13.10 -44.35
CA VAL A 66 14.96 -12.42 -45.01
C VAL A 66 15.92 -13.48 -45.55
N GLY A 67 16.47 -13.26 -46.73
CA GLY A 67 17.35 -14.18 -47.45
C GLY A 67 16.77 -14.61 -48.81
N GLU A 68 17.62 -15.15 -49.65
CA GLU A 68 17.28 -15.74 -50.95
C GLU A 68 17.99 -17.10 -51.07
N ASP A 69 17.24 -18.15 -51.42
CA ASP A 69 17.77 -19.50 -51.47
C ASP A 69 18.95 -19.60 -52.47
N GLY A 70 20.02 -20.29 -52.06
CA GLY A 70 21.24 -20.45 -52.86
C GLY A 70 22.25 -19.29 -52.76
N THR A 71 22.01 -18.28 -51.92
CA THR A 71 23.00 -17.23 -51.66
C THR A 71 24.06 -17.69 -50.65
N LEU A 72 25.32 -17.69 -51.07
CA LEU A 72 26.47 -18.01 -50.22
C LEU A 72 27.00 -16.72 -49.57
N VAL A 73 26.87 -16.60 -48.26
CA VAL A 73 27.36 -15.46 -47.48
C VAL A 73 28.56 -15.88 -46.65
N ARG A 74 29.57 -15.01 -46.56
CA ARG A 74 30.77 -15.27 -45.78
C ARG A 74 30.44 -15.10 -44.30
N ASP A 75 30.56 -16.19 -43.54
CA ASP A 75 30.44 -16.18 -42.09
C ASP A 75 31.55 -15.26 -41.51
N PRO A 76 31.19 -14.27 -40.69
CA PRO A 76 32.15 -13.30 -40.14
C PRO A 76 33.07 -13.88 -39.07
N ASP A 77 32.70 -14.99 -38.42
CA ASP A 77 33.47 -15.64 -37.36
C ASP A 77 34.41 -16.72 -37.92
N THR A 78 33.98 -17.45 -38.96
CA THR A 78 34.76 -18.57 -39.55
C THR A 78 35.41 -18.22 -40.88
N GLY A 79 34.92 -17.20 -41.58
CA GLY A 79 35.37 -16.80 -42.92
C GLY A 79 34.98 -17.78 -44.02
N LEU A 80 34.19 -18.81 -43.74
CA LEU A 80 33.70 -19.77 -44.72
C LEU A 80 32.45 -19.22 -45.43
N LEU A 81 32.25 -19.63 -46.68
CA LEU A 81 31.02 -19.33 -47.40
C LEU A 81 29.95 -20.35 -46.98
N GLU A 82 28.91 -19.88 -46.32
CA GLU A 82 27.77 -20.70 -45.90
C GLU A 82 26.53 -20.31 -46.69
N GLU A 83 25.69 -21.30 -46.99
CA GLU A 83 24.42 -21.09 -47.68
C GLU A 83 23.41 -20.45 -46.72
N GLN A 84 23.12 -19.16 -46.90
CA GLN A 84 22.06 -18.48 -46.17
C GLN A 84 20.73 -18.69 -46.89
N GLY A 85 20.03 -19.76 -46.50
CA GLY A 85 18.62 -19.94 -46.87
C GLY A 85 17.72 -18.87 -46.24
N VAL A 86 16.44 -18.88 -46.59
CA VAL A 86 15.44 -17.98 -45.99
C VAL A 86 15.33 -18.20 -44.48
N THR A 87 15.62 -17.16 -43.69
CA THR A 87 15.52 -17.20 -42.22
C THR A 87 14.39 -16.30 -41.71
N ALA A 88 13.71 -16.72 -40.65
CA ALA A 88 12.75 -15.89 -39.93
C ALA A 88 13.49 -14.98 -38.95
N GLN A 89 13.19 -13.69 -38.99
CA GLN A 89 13.76 -12.69 -38.10
C GLN A 89 12.67 -11.88 -37.41
N PHE A 90 12.93 -11.52 -36.16
CA PHE A 90 12.05 -10.65 -35.40
C PHE A 90 12.18 -9.20 -35.88
N PRO A 91 11.10 -8.59 -36.41
CA PRO A 91 11.21 -7.32 -37.10
C PRO A 91 11.51 -6.15 -36.15
N GLN A 92 12.30 -5.18 -36.62
CA GLN A 92 12.75 -4.04 -35.81
C GLN A 92 11.59 -3.20 -35.25
N TRP A 93 10.51 -3.01 -36.01
CA TRP A 93 9.34 -2.27 -35.53
C TRP A 93 8.69 -2.99 -34.33
N ALA A 94 8.63 -4.32 -34.35
CA ALA A 94 8.06 -5.12 -33.27
C ALA A 94 8.97 -5.08 -32.04
N PHE A 95 10.29 -5.04 -32.25
CA PHE A 95 11.26 -4.85 -31.17
C PHE A 95 11.14 -3.50 -30.48
N ILE A 96 11.04 -2.41 -31.24
CA ILE A 96 10.81 -1.08 -30.65
C ILE A 96 9.47 -1.05 -29.92
N THR A 97 8.43 -1.63 -30.51
CA THR A 97 7.10 -1.73 -29.89
C THR A 97 7.17 -2.51 -28.58
N LEU A 98 7.97 -3.57 -28.51
CA LEU A 98 8.15 -4.37 -27.30
C LEU A 98 8.80 -3.55 -26.17
N LEU A 99 9.83 -2.76 -26.48
CA LEU A 99 10.48 -1.90 -25.48
C LEU A 99 9.50 -0.84 -24.94
N VAL A 100 8.72 -0.21 -25.82
CA VAL A 100 7.68 0.73 -25.43
C VAL A 100 6.60 0.04 -24.58
N LEU A 101 6.16 -1.15 -24.97
CA LEU A 101 5.19 -1.95 -24.23
C LEU A 101 5.66 -2.26 -22.81
N LEU A 102 6.93 -2.67 -22.63
CA LEU A 102 7.52 -2.93 -21.31
C LEU A 102 7.46 -1.68 -20.42
N VAL A 103 7.79 -0.50 -20.97
CA VAL A 103 7.71 0.78 -20.24
C VAL A 103 6.28 1.13 -19.87
N VAL A 104 5.32 0.92 -20.78
CA VAL A 104 3.89 1.16 -20.51
C VAL A 104 3.36 0.24 -19.41
N ILE A 105 3.69 -1.06 -19.46
CA ILE A 105 3.34 -2.03 -18.42
C ILE A 105 3.92 -1.59 -17.08
N ALA A 106 5.19 -1.15 -17.04
CA ALA A 106 5.84 -0.64 -15.83
C ALA A 106 5.08 0.55 -15.24
N ALA A 107 4.74 1.54 -16.08
CA ALA A 107 4.06 2.74 -15.66
C ALA A 107 2.67 2.44 -15.07
N LEU A 108 1.90 1.55 -15.73
CA LEU A 108 0.58 1.12 -15.25
C LEU A 108 0.68 0.35 -13.93
N ALA A 109 1.61 -0.61 -13.84
CA ALA A 109 1.83 -1.42 -12.64
C ALA A 109 2.25 -0.56 -11.44
N ILE A 110 3.20 0.36 -11.64
CA ILE A 110 3.69 1.29 -10.60
C ILE A 110 2.57 2.24 -10.15
N THR A 111 1.84 2.84 -11.10
CA THR A 111 0.75 3.76 -10.78
C THR A 111 -0.35 3.05 -9.99
N GLY A 112 -0.74 1.83 -10.40
CA GLY A 112 -1.67 1.00 -9.66
C GLY A 112 -1.19 0.71 -8.23
N SER A 113 0.08 0.35 -8.06
CA SER A 113 0.68 0.10 -6.74
C SER A 113 0.70 1.34 -5.84
N ILE A 114 1.00 2.52 -6.40
CA ILE A 114 0.96 3.78 -5.64
C ILE A 114 -0.47 4.08 -5.16
N LEU A 115 -1.47 3.92 -6.04
CA LEU A 115 -2.88 4.14 -5.68
C LEU A 115 -3.36 3.12 -4.64
N TRP A 116 -2.93 1.86 -4.78
CA TRP A 116 -3.26 0.80 -3.82
C TRP A 116 -2.68 1.10 -2.43
N LYS A 117 -1.43 1.57 -2.34
CA LYS A 117 -0.83 2.02 -1.06
C LYS A 117 -1.58 3.21 -0.46
N LYS A 118 -1.99 4.17 -1.28
CA LYS A 118 -2.82 5.29 -0.81
C LYS A 118 -4.16 4.79 -0.24
N ALA A 119 -4.78 3.81 -0.90
CA ALA A 119 -6.00 3.19 -0.38
C ALA A 119 -5.77 2.47 0.94
N ASN A 120 -4.65 1.75 1.10
CA ASN A 120 -4.32 1.05 2.33
C ASN A 120 -4.08 1.99 3.51
N ARG A 121 -3.56 3.20 3.28
CA ARG A 121 -3.42 4.22 4.32
C ARG A 121 -4.75 4.78 4.81
N LEU A 122 -5.73 4.87 3.90
CA LEU A 122 -7.07 5.36 4.20
C LEU A 122 -7.97 4.29 4.83
N ASP A 123 -7.76 3.01 4.49
CA ASP A 123 -8.56 1.88 4.98
C ASP A 123 -7.66 0.63 5.15
N PRO A 124 -6.82 0.60 6.20
CA PRO A 124 -5.87 -0.49 6.43
C PRO A 124 -6.56 -1.80 6.83
N ALA A 125 -5.87 -2.91 6.59
CA ALA A 125 -6.26 -4.19 7.16
C ALA A 125 -5.86 -4.27 8.65
N ARG A 126 -6.55 -5.13 9.39
CA ARG A 126 -6.14 -5.57 10.72
C ARG A 126 -4.93 -6.50 10.59
N LYS A 127 -3.92 -6.34 11.45
CA LYS A 127 -2.77 -7.27 11.50
C LYS A 127 -3.14 -8.65 12.02
N SER A 128 -4.15 -8.73 12.88
CA SER A 128 -4.71 -10.01 13.32
C SER A 128 -5.24 -10.86 12.15
N GLU A 129 -5.69 -10.22 11.07
CA GLU A 129 -6.06 -10.89 9.82
C GLU A 129 -4.83 -11.09 8.91
N THR A 130 -3.88 -11.93 9.34
CA THR A 130 -2.55 -12.06 8.71
C THR A 130 -2.58 -12.24 7.19
N LEU A 131 -3.47 -13.10 6.67
CA LEU A 131 -3.59 -13.33 5.21
C LEU A 131 -4.07 -12.09 4.47
N ARG A 132 -5.11 -11.41 4.98
CA ARG A 132 -5.65 -10.20 4.36
C ARG A 132 -4.64 -9.07 4.46
N PHE A 133 -3.99 -8.91 5.61
CA PHE A 133 -2.92 -7.94 5.82
C PHE A 133 -1.76 -8.16 4.84
N PHE A 134 -1.30 -9.41 4.70
CA PHE A 134 -0.24 -9.75 3.76
C PHE A 134 -0.64 -9.45 2.32
N VAL A 135 -1.77 -9.98 1.85
CA VAL A 135 -2.22 -9.79 0.47
C VAL A 135 -2.42 -8.31 0.21
N GLN A 136 -3.14 -7.59 1.06
CA GLN A 136 -3.42 -6.18 0.86
C GLN A 136 -2.14 -5.33 0.79
N ASN A 137 -1.10 -5.64 1.54
CA ASN A 137 0.12 -4.84 1.57
C ASN A 137 1.19 -5.27 0.53
N GLN A 138 1.11 -6.51 0.04
CA GLN A 138 2.06 -7.05 -0.96
C GLN A 138 1.47 -7.20 -2.36
N LEU A 139 0.17 -6.93 -2.55
CA LEU A 139 -0.51 -7.12 -3.84
C LEU A 139 0.18 -6.38 -4.98
N GLY A 140 0.62 -5.14 -4.77
CA GLY A 140 1.31 -4.36 -5.80
C GLY A 140 2.58 -5.04 -6.32
N ALA A 141 3.36 -5.67 -5.42
CA ALA A 141 4.56 -6.42 -5.79
C ALA A 141 4.22 -7.73 -6.52
N ILE A 142 3.23 -8.47 -6.02
CA ILE A 142 2.75 -9.72 -6.64
C ILE A 142 2.29 -9.46 -8.07
N ILE A 143 1.47 -8.43 -8.27
CA ILE A 143 0.95 -8.07 -9.60
C ILE A 143 2.07 -7.59 -10.53
N ALA A 144 3.06 -6.84 -10.02
CA ALA A 144 4.22 -6.46 -10.82
C ALA A 144 4.99 -7.70 -11.34
N ILE A 145 5.19 -8.72 -10.50
CA ILE A 145 5.83 -9.97 -10.92
C ILE A 145 4.98 -10.66 -12.00
N ILE A 146 3.66 -10.76 -11.80
CA ILE A 146 2.74 -11.39 -12.75
C ILE A 146 2.79 -10.68 -14.11
N ALA A 147 2.83 -9.35 -14.14
CA ALA A 147 2.79 -8.55 -15.36
C ALA A 147 4.10 -8.57 -16.18
N PHE A 148 5.21 -9.04 -15.60
CA PHE A 148 6.52 -9.00 -16.25
C PHE A 148 7.13 -10.39 -16.47
N LEU A 149 7.01 -11.29 -15.48
CA LEU A 149 7.78 -12.53 -15.46
C LEU A 149 7.46 -13.44 -16.68
N PRO A 150 6.19 -13.69 -17.06
CA PRO A 150 5.88 -14.51 -18.22
C PRO A 150 6.43 -13.90 -19.52
N LEU A 151 6.23 -12.60 -19.75
CA LEU A 151 6.75 -11.92 -20.93
C LEU A 151 8.28 -11.95 -21.01
N ILE A 152 8.98 -11.68 -19.91
CA ILE A 152 10.45 -11.73 -19.85
C ILE A 152 10.97 -13.13 -20.20
N ILE A 153 10.37 -14.18 -19.63
CA ILE A 153 10.73 -15.57 -19.95
C ILE A 153 10.57 -15.83 -21.45
N LEU A 154 9.44 -15.41 -22.03
CA LEU A 154 9.17 -15.63 -23.45
C LEU A 154 10.05 -14.80 -24.39
N ILE A 155 10.55 -13.63 -23.97
CA ILE A 155 11.58 -12.89 -24.71
C ILE A 155 12.84 -13.75 -24.87
N PHE A 156 13.34 -14.36 -23.78
CA PHE A 156 14.53 -15.20 -23.85
C PHE A 156 14.31 -16.50 -24.64
N LEU A 157 13.09 -17.04 -24.62
CA LEU A 157 12.71 -18.24 -25.38
C LEU A 157 12.34 -17.97 -26.85
N ASN A 158 12.26 -16.71 -27.28
CA ASN A 158 11.86 -16.37 -28.65
C ASN A 158 12.93 -16.82 -29.66
N LYS A 159 12.58 -17.61 -30.67
CA LYS A 159 13.56 -18.18 -31.62
C LYS A 159 13.95 -17.19 -32.72
N ASP A 160 13.06 -16.26 -33.03
CA ASP A 160 13.21 -15.32 -34.15
C ASP A 160 14.00 -14.07 -33.75
N MET A 161 14.23 -13.86 -32.44
CA MET A 161 15.09 -12.78 -31.92
C MET A 161 16.56 -13.17 -31.88
N ASP A 162 17.43 -12.24 -32.27
CA ASP A 162 18.87 -12.39 -32.13
C ASP A 162 19.35 -12.22 -30.67
N LYS A 163 20.63 -12.54 -30.42
CA LYS A 163 21.23 -12.47 -29.07
C LYS A 163 21.23 -11.06 -28.48
N GLY A 164 21.46 -10.03 -29.30
CA GLY A 164 21.46 -8.63 -28.90
C GLY A 164 20.06 -8.12 -28.56
N GLN A 165 19.05 -8.47 -29.35
CA GLN A 165 17.65 -8.17 -29.06
C GLN A 165 17.20 -8.80 -27.74
N LYS A 166 17.47 -10.10 -27.53
CA LYS A 166 17.15 -10.79 -26.27
C LYS A 166 17.85 -10.17 -25.07
N ALA A 167 19.14 -9.90 -25.20
CA ALA A 167 19.92 -9.28 -24.12
C ALA A 167 19.34 -7.91 -23.76
N THR A 168 19.06 -7.08 -24.75
CA THR A 168 18.55 -5.71 -24.54
C THR A 168 17.16 -5.73 -23.92
N ALA A 169 16.19 -6.41 -24.54
CA ALA A 169 14.81 -6.45 -24.03
C ALA A 169 14.73 -7.19 -22.69
N GLY A 170 15.53 -8.24 -22.49
CA GLY A 170 15.63 -8.95 -21.23
C GLY A 170 16.14 -8.08 -20.08
N ILE A 171 17.24 -7.34 -20.30
CA ILE A 171 17.79 -6.42 -19.28
C ILE A 171 16.79 -5.31 -18.96
N VAL A 172 16.20 -4.67 -19.97
CA VAL A 172 15.19 -3.62 -19.78
C VAL A 172 13.99 -4.17 -19.01
N GLY A 173 13.47 -5.33 -19.43
CA GLY A 173 12.34 -5.99 -18.77
C GLY A 173 12.64 -6.32 -17.31
N ILE A 174 13.79 -6.92 -17.00
CA ILE A 174 14.17 -7.26 -15.63
C ILE A 174 14.34 -6.00 -14.78
N ALA A 175 15.01 -4.96 -15.29
CA ALA A 175 15.19 -3.71 -14.56
C ALA A 175 13.86 -3.05 -14.20
N LEU A 176 12.92 -2.99 -15.16
CA LEU A 176 11.57 -2.46 -14.94
C LEU A 176 10.77 -3.33 -13.97
N ALA A 177 10.86 -4.66 -14.07
CA ALA A 177 10.19 -5.59 -13.18
C ALA A 177 10.67 -5.43 -11.73
N VAL A 178 11.99 -5.33 -11.51
CA VAL A 178 12.57 -5.10 -10.19
C VAL A 178 12.12 -3.74 -9.65
N LEU A 179 12.19 -2.67 -10.45
CA LEU A 179 11.72 -1.35 -10.05
C LEU A 179 10.24 -1.35 -9.65
N ALA A 180 9.38 -1.93 -10.49
CA ALA A 180 7.95 -2.02 -10.24
C ALA A 180 7.63 -2.87 -9.00
N THR A 181 8.36 -3.96 -8.78
CA THR A 181 8.20 -4.82 -7.61
C THR A 181 8.61 -4.09 -6.33
N VAL A 182 9.77 -3.44 -6.31
CA VAL A 182 10.25 -2.68 -5.14
C VAL A 182 9.29 -1.53 -4.80
N ILE A 183 8.79 -0.80 -5.80
CA ILE A 183 7.75 0.22 -5.57
C ILE A 183 6.43 -0.41 -5.13
N GLY A 184 6.13 -1.64 -5.56
CA GLY A 184 4.94 -2.39 -5.19
C GLY A 184 4.91 -2.82 -3.72
N VAL A 185 6.06 -3.13 -3.12
CA VAL A 185 6.17 -3.57 -1.72
C VAL A 185 5.87 -2.43 -0.76
N ASP A 186 4.89 -2.59 0.13
CA ASP A 186 4.71 -1.69 1.27
C ASP A 186 5.57 -2.15 2.45
N PHE A 187 6.66 -1.43 2.71
CA PHE A 187 7.61 -1.74 3.79
C PHE A 187 7.16 -1.22 5.15
N THR A 188 6.25 -0.25 5.17
CA THR A 188 5.69 0.34 6.40
C THR A 188 4.17 0.34 6.31
N PRO A 189 3.55 -0.87 6.25
CA PRO A 189 2.11 -0.97 6.05
C PRO A 189 1.36 -0.51 7.31
N PRO A 190 0.43 0.45 7.19
CA PRO A 190 -0.42 0.86 8.31
C PRO A 190 -1.37 -0.28 8.69
N SER A 191 -1.77 -0.32 9.96
CA SER A 191 -2.78 -1.25 10.44
C SER A 191 -3.82 -0.57 11.32
N VAL A 192 -4.98 -1.23 11.47
CA VAL A 192 -6.04 -0.76 12.37
C VAL A 192 -5.52 -0.67 13.80
N GLU A 193 -4.69 -1.63 14.25
CA GLU A 193 -4.10 -1.65 15.59
C GLU A 193 -3.18 -0.44 15.81
N GLN A 194 -2.37 -0.07 14.81
CA GLN A 194 -1.53 1.12 14.88
C GLN A 194 -2.37 2.39 15.05
N TYR A 195 -3.39 2.58 14.21
CA TYR A 195 -4.25 3.77 14.31
C TYR A 195 -5.12 3.77 15.56
N THR A 196 -5.49 2.59 16.07
CA THR A 196 -6.19 2.47 17.35
C THR A 196 -5.27 2.89 18.50
N ALA A 197 -4.00 2.46 18.50
CA ALA A 197 -3.05 2.89 19.51
C ALA A 197 -2.80 4.41 19.49
N ASP A 198 -2.61 4.99 18.30
CA ASP A 198 -2.46 6.44 18.16
C ASP A 198 -3.71 7.18 18.66
N GLN A 199 -4.92 6.72 18.31
CA GLN A 199 -6.20 7.28 18.76
C GLN A 199 -6.37 7.18 20.27
N SER A 200 -6.10 6.00 20.84
CA SER A 200 -6.16 5.77 22.28
C SER A 200 -5.15 6.65 23.03
N ALA A 201 -3.96 6.87 22.49
CA ALA A 201 -2.98 7.79 23.09
C ALA A 201 -3.52 9.22 23.12
N VAL A 202 -4.06 9.71 21.99
CA VAL A 202 -4.66 11.05 21.91
C VAL A 202 -5.79 11.22 22.92
N ILE A 203 -6.73 10.28 22.96
CA ILE A 203 -7.88 10.34 23.87
C ILE A 203 -7.42 10.31 25.34
N GLN A 204 -6.44 9.46 25.69
CA GLN A 204 -5.93 9.39 27.07
C GLN A 204 -5.15 10.63 27.48
N LEU A 205 -4.51 11.33 26.54
CA LEU A 205 -3.73 12.55 26.81
C LEU A 205 -4.59 13.82 26.83
N LEU A 206 -5.62 13.90 25.98
CA LEU A 206 -6.41 15.12 25.77
C LEU A 206 -7.87 15.02 26.24
N GLY A 207 -8.33 13.82 26.60
CA GLY A 207 -9.73 13.53 26.97
C GLY A 207 -10.67 13.33 25.78
N LYS A 208 -10.24 13.68 24.57
CA LYS A 208 -11.04 13.61 23.34
C LYS A 208 -10.17 13.27 22.14
N ASP A 209 -10.78 12.72 21.09
CA ASP A 209 -10.11 12.47 19.81
C ASP A 209 -10.00 13.78 19.00
N GLU A 210 -9.10 14.66 19.40
CA GLU A 210 -8.82 15.92 18.71
C GLU A 210 -7.33 16.14 18.54
N VAL A 211 -6.89 16.25 17.29
CA VAL A 211 -5.50 16.45 16.89
C VAL A 211 -5.39 17.61 15.92
N VAL A 212 -4.17 18.11 15.77
CA VAL A 212 -3.85 19.25 14.90
C VAL A 212 -2.84 18.81 13.84
N TRP A 213 -3.02 19.27 12.61
CA TRP A 213 -2.06 19.03 11.54
C TRP A 213 -2.00 20.19 10.55
N VAL A 214 -0.96 20.17 9.71
CA VAL A 214 -0.79 21.09 8.57
C VAL A 214 -0.80 20.31 7.28
N ASP A 215 -1.34 20.87 6.19
CA ASP A 215 -1.49 20.17 4.90
C ASP A 215 -0.16 19.59 4.38
N GLY A 216 0.98 20.28 4.57
CA GLY A 216 2.31 19.79 4.18
C GLY A 216 2.98 18.75 5.09
N GLY A 217 2.43 18.49 6.28
CA GLY A 217 3.01 17.58 7.28
C GLY A 217 2.71 16.10 7.04
N ALA A 218 3.48 15.19 7.63
CA ALA A 218 3.25 13.74 7.58
C ALA A 218 2.65 13.16 8.87
N VAL A 219 2.65 13.94 9.95
CA VAL A 219 2.18 13.54 11.28
C VAL A 219 1.10 14.51 11.77
N TYR A 220 0.33 14.07 12.75
CA TYR A 220 -0.56 14.93 13.52
C TYR A 220 -0.03 15.09 14.96
N HIS A 221 -0.44 16.20 15.57
CA HIS A 221 0.11 16.76 16.79
C HIS A 221 -0.97 16.87 17.85
N VAL A 222 -0.57 16.79 19.12
CA VAL A 222 -1.51 16.93 20.25
C VAL A 222 -1.80 18.39 20.58
N CYS A 223 -1.04 19.31 19.98
CA CYS A 223 -1.23 20.74 20.18
C CYS A 223 -0.86 21.57 18.93
N ASP A 224 -1.45 22.77 18.82
CA ASP A 224 -1.23 23.70 17.70
C ASP A 224 -0.14 24.76 17.95
N GLU A 225 0.38 24.87 19.17
CA GLU A 225 1.36 25.91 19.56
C GLU A 225 2.82 25.49 19.30
N VAL A 226 3.03 24.38 18.60
CA VAL A 226 4.37 23.83 18.31
C VAL A 226 4.97 24.42 17.04
N SER A 227 6.30 24.58 17.00
CA SER A 227 7.01 25.19 15.86
C SER A 227 6.72 24.52 14.52
N ASP A 228 6.53 23.20 14.53
CA ASP A 228 6.28 22.38 13.34
C ASP A 228 4.90 22.68 12.73
N ILE A 229 3.95 23.19 13.53
CA ILE A 229 2.63 23.64 13.09
C ILE A 229 2.65 25.14 12.75
N GLN A 230 3.32 25.97 13.55
CA GLN A 230 3.35 27.43 13.37
C GLN A 230 4.13 27.88 12.13
N THR A 231 5.12 27.09 11.68
CA THR A 231 5.87 27.36 10.44
C THR A 231 5.22 26.71 9.21
N GLY A 232 4.17 25.90 9.41
CA GLY A 232 3.47 25.18 8.35
C GLY A 232 2.41 26.01 7.63
N SER A 233 1.74 25.37 6.67
CA SER A 233 0.58 25.87 5.94
C SER A 233 -0.66 26.05 6.85
N GLU A 234 -1.85 26.26 6.28
CA GLU A 234 -3.11 26.36 7.03
C GLU A 234 -3.25 25.22 8.06
N LYS A 235 -3.50 25.59 9.33
CA LYS A 235 -3.72 24.64 10.42
C LYS A 235 -5.10 24.01 10.29
N ARG A 236 -5.18 22.71 10.57
CA ARG A 236 -6.42 21.93 10.61
C ARG A 236 -6.52 21.26 11.97
N THR A 237 -7.73 21.22 12.51
CA THR A 237 -8.07 20.52 13.75
C THR A 237 -9.22 19.57 13.46
N GLY A 238 -9.18 18.38 14.05
CA GLY A 238 -10.21 17.37 13.90
C GLY A 238 -9.79 16.05 14.54
N THR A 239 -10.48 14.97 14.22
CA THR A 239 -10.18 13.63 14.75
C THR A 239 -8.92 13.02 14.15
N THR A 240 -8.36 12.01 14.80
CA THR A 240 -7.28 11.20 14.24
C THR A 240 -7.66 10.56 12.90
N ALA A 241 -8.92 10.14 12.73
CA ALA A 241 -9.44 9.62 11.47
C ALA A 241 -9.44 10.68 10.34
N GLU A 242 -9.78 11.92 10.64
CA GLU A 242 -9.74 13.05 9.69
C GLU A 242 -8.29 13.43 9.35
N ALA A 243 -7.37 13.37 10.32
CA ALA A 243 -5.96 13.57 10.06
C ALA A 243 -5.41 12.50 9.10
N VAL A 244 -5.79 11.23 9.31
CA VAL A 244 -5.44 10.12 8.39
C VAL A 244 -6.05 10.35 7.00
N GLU A 245 -7.30 10.81 6.92
CA GLU A 245 -7.91 11.20 5.65
C GLU A 245 -7.12 12.31 4.93
N ALA A 246 -6.59 13.28 5.70
CA ALA A 246 -5.73 14.35 5.20
C ALA A 246 -4.29 13.90 4.89
N GLY A 247 -4.02 12.59 4.93
CA GLY A 247 -2.74 11.99 4.55
C GLY A 247 -1.70 11.97 5.65
N LYS A 248 -2.09 12.19 6.91
CA LYS A 248 -1.18 12.05 8.06
C LYS A 248 -1.12 10.59 8.48
N SER A 249 0.08 10.09 8.75
CA SER A 249 0.29 8.65 8.93
C SER A 249 0.33 8.18 10.39
N ARG A 250 0.50 9.09 11.35
CA ARG A 250 0.72 8.74 12.76
C ARG A 250 0.72 9.96 13.68
N LEU A 251 0.60 9.69 14.97
CA LEU A 251 0.87 10.63 16.04
C LEU A 251 2.37 10.97 16.10
N THR A 252 2.70 12.23 16.38
CA THR A 252 4.05 12.66 16.71
C THR A 252 4.60 11.92 17.94
N LEU A 253 5.83 11.43 17.85
CA LEU A 253 6.52 10.84 18.99
C LEU A 253 6.94 11.91 20.01
N LYS A 254 6.92 13.20 19.65
CA LYS A 254 7.33 14.30 20.54
C LYS A 254 6.20 14.82 21.44
N PHE A 255 5.10 14.09 21.58
CA PHE A 255 3.88 14.57 22.23
C PHE A 255 4.13 15.18 23.61
N ALA A 256 5.03 14.61 24.42
CA ALA A 256 5.37 15.13 25.75
C ALA A 256 5.90 16.58 25.71
N SER A 257 6.76 16.88 24.72
CA SER A 257 7.27 18.23 24.51
C SER A 257 6.19 19.20 24.02
N GLU A 258 5.21 18.70 23.26
CA GLU A 258 4.09 19.47 22.75
C GLU A 258 3.09 19.81 23.86
N LEU A 259 2.74 18.83 24.70
CA LEU A 259 1.90 19.05 25.88
C LEU A 259 2.50 20.13 26.78
N LYS A 260 3.82 20.04 27.05
CA LYS A 260 4.54 21.04 27.84
C LYS A 260 4.53 22.43 27.20
N ALA A 261 4.69 22.51 25.89
CA ALA A 261 4.66 23.78 25.16
C ALA A 261 3.31 24.50 25.32
N CYS A 262 2.24 23.72 25.43
CA CYS A 262 0.86 24.22 25.51
C CYS A 262 0.30 24.29 26.93
N GLY A 263 1.17 24.12 27.94
CA GLY A 263 0.78 24.18 29.34
C GLY A 263 -0.16 23.04 29.77
N LEU A 264 -0.20 21.94 29.01
CA LEU A 264 -0.94 20.74 29.37
C LEU A 264 -0.11 19.86 30.31
N ALA A 265 -0.79 19.08 31.14
CA ALA A 265 -0.14 18.10 32.00
C ALA A 265 0.62 17.08 31.15
N VAL A 266 1.78 16.66 31.65
CA VAL A 266 2.61 15.63 31.01
C VAL A 266 2.64 14.41 31.91
N PRO A 267 2.31 13.19 31.40
CA PRO A 267 2.40 11.97 32.18
C PRO A 267 3.84 11.70 32.66
N GLU A 268 3.99 11.13 33.85
CA GLU A 268 5.29 10.74 34.40
C GLU A 268 5.96 9.62 33.58
N ASN A 269 5.16 8.75 32.96
CA ASN A 269 5.61 7.67 32.09
C ASN A 269 5.59 8.04 30.59
N ALA A 270 5.71 9.33 30.25
CA ALA A 270 5.66 9.78 28.86
C ALA A 270 6.70 9.11 27.96
N ASP A 271 7.91 8.84 28.47
CA ASP A 271 8.96 8.15 27.73
C ASP A 271 8.57 6.70 27.38
N GLU A 272 7.90 6.00 28.31
CA GLU A 272 7.41 4.63 28.09
C GLU A 272 6.29 4.59 27.03
N ILE A 273 5.40 5.59 27.05
CA ILE A 273 4.35 5.75 26.03
C ILE A 273 4.98 6.05 24.66
N GLU A 274 5.98 6.93 24.60
CA GLU A 274 6.70 7.25 23.35
C GLU A 274 7.37 6.00 22.76
N ASP A 275 8.05 5.21 23.58
CA ASP A 275 8.71 3.98 23.15
C ASP A 275 7.72 2.92 22.67
N ALA A 276 6.60 2.74 23.38
CA ALA A 276 5.53 1.85 22.94
C ALA A 276 4.92 2.30 21.61
N LEU A 277 4.60 3.59 21.45
CA LEU A 277 4.10 4.14 20.19
C LEU A 277 5.10 3.95 19.06
N ARG A 278 6.40 4.18 19.31
CA ARG A 278 7.46 3.96 18.31
C ARG A 278 7.50 2.52 17.85
N GLU A 279 7.36 1.56 18.76
CA GLU A 279 7.36 0.13 18.43
C GLU A 279 6.11 -0.28 17.65
N ILE A 280 4.93 0.17 18.09
CA ILE A 280 3.64 -0.08 17.43
C ILE A 280 3.64 0.51 16.01
N GLN A 281 4.09 1.76 15.86
CA GLN A 281 4.25 2.43 14.56
C GLN A 281 5.36 1.79 13.70
N GLY A 282 6.37 1.17 14.33
CA GLY A 282 7.40 0.35 13.69
C GLY A 282 6.89 -1.03 13.27
N GLY A 283 5.73 -1.42 13.79
CA GLY A 283 4.98 -2.57 13.34
C GLY A 283 4.93 -3.74 14.31
N ALA A 284 5.33 -3.55 15.57
CA ALA A 284 5.13 -4.56 16.61
C ALA A 284 3.64 -4.85 16.83
N VAL A 285 3.35 -6.09 17.21
CA VAL A 285 1.99 -6.61 17.44
C VAL A 285 1.77 -7.04 18.89
N ASP A 286 2.84 -7.23 19.64
CA ASP A 286 2.81 -7.69 21.04
C ASP A 286 3.05 -6.54 22.03
N THR A 287 3.30 -5.33 21.53
CA THR A 287 3.50 -4.13 22.34
C THR A 287 2.15 -3.55 22.73
N LEU A 288 1.92 -3.45 24.04
CA LEU A 288 0.77 -2.77 24.60
C LEU A 288 1.10 -1.30 24.85
N LEU A 289 0.16 -0.42 24.56
CA LEU A 289 0.28 1.00 24.89
C LEU A 289 0.05 1.17 26.41
N PRO A 290 1.04 1.64 27.19
CA PRO A 290 0.85 1.87 28.61
C PRO A 290 -0.11 3.05 28.84
N ALA A 291 -0.94 2.95 29.87
CA ALA A 291 -1.82 4.06 30.27
C ALA A 291 -1.00 5.22 30.88
N PRO A 292 -1.38 6.49 30.65
CA PRO A 292 -0.75 7.63 31.30
C PRO A 292 -0.81 7.58 32.82
N VAL A 293 0.34 7.82 33.45
CA VAL A 293 0.49 7.99 34.90
C VAL A 293 0.62 9.48 35.19
N TRP A 294 -0.33 10.02 35.95
CA TRP A 294 -0.38 11.43 36.31
C TRP A 294 0.13 11.66 37.73
N ALA A 295 0.91 12.73 37.93
CA ALA A 295 1.44 13.09 39.26
C ALA A 295 0.31 13.45 40.25
N ASP A 296 -0.72 14.15 39.77
CA ASP A 296 -1.99 14.35 40.47
C ASP A 296 -3.13 13.73 39.62
N PRO A 297 -4.03 12.90 40.18
CA PRO A 297 -5.18 12.38 39.44
C PRO A 297 -6.10 13.46 38.85
N THR A 298 -6.06 14.69 39.36
CA THR A 298 -6.81 15.83 38.81
C THR A 298 -6.17 16.44 37.56
N ASP A 299 -4.92 16.10 37.26
CA ASP A 299 -4.24 16.48 36.01
C ASP A 299 -4.68 15.59 34.83
N ALA A 300 -5.31 14.45 35.11
CA ALA A 300 -5.91 13.61 34.08
C ALA A 300 -7.09 14.34 33.42
N PRO A 301 -7.28 14.22 32.09
CA PRO A 301 -8.45 14.76 31.43
C PRO A 301 -9.74 14.20 32.07
N ILE A 302 -10.61 15.10 32.56
CA ILE A 302 -11.72 14.78 33.47
C ILE A 302 -12.87 14.06 32.75
N GLU A 303 -13.01 14.25 31.44
CA GLU A 303 -14.00 13.57 30.60
C GLU A 303 -13.27 12.83 29.49
N VAL A 304 -13.44 11.52 29.46
CA VAL A 304 -13.00 10.66 28.37
C VAL A 304 -14.25 10.09 27.71
N GLU A 305 -15.00 10.94 26.99
CA GLU A 305 -16.28 10.53 26.35
C GLU A 305 -16.07 9.41 25.32
N ASP A 306 -14.87 9.32 24.73
CA ASP A 306 -14.58 8.48 23.55
C ASP A 306 -13.65 7.27 23.80
N ALA A 307 -13.12 7.06 25.02
CA ALA A 307 -12.25 5.90 25.28
C ALA A 307 -13.06 4.63 25.53
N ALA A 308 -13.01 3.69 24.59
CA ALA A 308 -13.19 2.30 24.95
C ALA A 308 -11.97 1.85 25.79
N PRO A 309 -12.17 1.15 26.93
CA PRO A 309 -11.05 0.63 27.70
C PRO A 309 -10.26 -0.37 26.86
N SER A 310 -8.93 -0.20 26.85
CA SER A 310 -8.01 -1.20 26.31
C SER A 310 -7.93 -2.38 27.29
N GLU A 311 -8.66 -3.46 27.01
CA GLU A 311 -8.42 -4.78 27.60
C GLU A 311 -7.53 -5.63 26.69
#